data_AF-A0A381X4R7-F1
#
_entry.id   AF-A0A381X4R7-F1
#
_cell.length_a   1.000
_cell.length_b   1.000
_cell.length_c   1.000
_cell.angle_alpha   90.00
_cell.angle_beta   90.00
_cell.angle_gamma   90.00
#
_symmetry.space_group_name_H-M   'P 1'
#
loop_
_entity.id
_entity.type
_entity.pdbx_description
1 polymer ?
#
loop_
_entity_poly.entity_id
_entity_poly.type
_entity_poly.pdbx_seq_one_letter_code
_entity_poly.pdbx_strand_id
1 'polypeptide(L)'
;FSLGDGLRPGSIADANDEAQFSELETLGELTQKAWEHDVQVMVEGPGHVSMQMIKENMDKQLEKCDEAPFYTLGPLTTDIAPAYDHITSAIGAAMIGWYGCAMLCYVTPKEHLGLPNKEDVKQGLIAYKIAAHAGDLAKGHPAAQIRDNTLSKARFEFRWEDQFNLGLDPETAKSFHDETLPKDSAKVAHFCSMCGPKFCSMKISQEVRDFAKKNDKITHTTQQEEIEKGLQDKAKEFKEKGAIIYRKI
;
A
#
# COMPACT_ATOMS: atom_id res chain seq x y z
N PHE A 1 12.26 -0.45 28.61
CA PHE A 1 13.39 -1.00 27.86
C PHE A 1 12.99 -1.26 26.42
N SER A 2 13.92 -1.02 25.51
CA SER A 2 13.97 -1.65 24.20
C SER A 2 15.10 -2.65 24.30
N LEU A 3 14.80 -3.94 24.36
CA LEU A 3 15.82 -4.98 24.48
C LEU A 3 16.40 -5.26 23.10
N GLY A 4 17.65 -4.85 22.89
CA GLY A 4 18.28 -4.82 21.57
C GLY A 4 18.60 -6.19 20.99
N ASP A 5 18.57 -6.26 19.66
CA ASP A 5 18.83 -7.45 18.85
C ASP A 5 20.28 -7.47 18.32
N GLY A 6 21.23 -7.63 19.24
CA GLY A 6 22.67 -7.57 18.95
C GLY A 6 23.16 -8.64 17.98
N LEU A 7 22.47 -9.78 17.89
CA LEU A 7 22.75 -10.92 17.02
C LEU A 7 21.71 -11.07 15.90
N ARG A 8 21.03 -9.99 15.50
CA ARG A 8 20.11 -10.02 14.34
C ARG A 8 20.83 -10.41 13.04
N PRO A 9 20.14 -11.08 12.10
CA PRO A 9 20.71 -11.44 10.80
C PRO A 9 20.96 -10.21 9.93
N GLY A 10 22.19 -10.09 9.41
CA GLY A 10 22.61 -9.07 8.44
C GLY A 10 22.59 -9.53 6.98
N SER A 11 22.17 -10.77 6.74
CA SER A 11 21.95 -11.34 5.41
C SER A 11 20.81 -12.36 5.45
N ILE A 12 20.20 -12.66 4.30
CA ILE A 12 19.15 -13.69 4.19
C ILE A 12 19.67 -15.07 4.59
N ALA A 13 20.96 -15.35 4.39
CA ALA A 13 21.57 -16.64 4.69
C ALA A 13 21.68 -16.92 6.20
N ASP A 14 21.81 -15.86 7.01
CA ASP A 14 21.98 -15.95 8.45
C ASP A 14 20.63 -15.87 9.20
N ALA A 15 19.52 -15.69 8.48
CA ALA A 15 18.20 -15.58 9.07
C ALA A 15 17.79 -16.86 9.81
N ASN A 16 17.25 -16.70 11.01
CA ASN A 16 16.73 -17.76 11.88
C ASN A 16 17.81 -18.73 12.37
N ASP A 17 19.06 -18.30 12.44
CA ASP A 17 20.15 -19.11 12.97
C ASP A 17 20.06 -19.27 14.50
N GLU A 18 20.94 -20.13 15.04
CA GLU A 18 20.98 -20.42 16.47
C GLU A 18 21.38 -19.19 17.30
N ALA A 19 22.24 -18.32 16.79
CA ALA A 19 22.68 -17.12 17.49
C ALA A 19 21.53 -16.14 17.70
N GLN A 20 20.76 -15.87 16.63
CA GLN A 20 19.59 -15.01 16.67
C GLN A 20 18.55 -15.51 17.68
N PHE A 21 18.17 -16.79 17.62
CA PHE A 21 17.13 -17.31 18.50
C PHE A 21 17.59 -17.52 19.94
N SER A 22 18.86 -17.83 20.18
CA SER A 22 19.42 -17.86 21.54
C SER A 22 19.37 -16.50 22.21
N GLU A 23 19.64 -15.41 21.46
CA GLU A 23 19.45 -14.05 21.97
C GLU A 23 17.98 -13.79 22.29
N LEU A 24 17.06 -14.06 21.35
CA LEU A 24 15.62 -13.83 21.54
C LEU A 24 15.06 -14.53 22.79
N GLU A 25 15.45 -15.79 23.04
CA GLU A 25 15.06 -16.53 24.25
C GLU A 25 15.59 -15.84 25.52
N THR A 26 16.83 -15.36 25.48
CA THR A 26 17.42 -14.58 26.58
C THR A 26 16.68 -13.25 26.80
N LEU A 27 16.27 -12.57 25.73
CA LEU A 27 15.49 -11.33 25.83
C LEU A 27 14.12 -11.58 26.48
N GLY A 28 13.53 -12.75 26.27
CA GLY A 28 12.33 -13.22 26.98
C GLY A 28 12.54 -13.31 28.50
N GLU A 29 13.61 -13.95 28.93
CA GLU A 29 13.96 -14.00 30.36
C GLU A 29 14.21 -12.61 30.96
N LEU A 30 14.88 -11.74 30.21
CA LEU A 30 15.13 -10.35 30.64
C LEU A 30 13.84 -9.52 30.69
N THR A 31 12.87 -9.82 29.82
CA THR A 31 11.54 -9.20 29.83
C THR A 31 10.84 -9.52 31.15
N GLN A 32 10.78 -10.80 31.55
CA GLN A 32 10.20 -11.21 32.84
C GLN A 32 10.88 -10.53 34.03
N LYS A 33 12.22 -10.53 34.05
CA LYS A 33 13.00 -9.84 35.11
C LYS A 33 12.69 -8.35 35.17
N ALA A 34 12.57 -7.67 34.03
CA ALA A 34 12.23 -6.25 34.02
C ALA A 34 10.79 -5.99 34.51
N TRP A 35 9.85 -6.89 34.22
CA TRP A 35 8.48 -6.82 34.71
C TRP A 35 8.36 -7.06 36.23
N GLU A 36 9.21 -7.89 36.84
CA GLU A 36 9.31 -8.00 38.31
C GLU A 36 9.67 -6.66 38.99
N HIS A 37 10.24 -5.72 38.22
CA HIS A 37 10.58 -4.37 38.66
C HIS A 37 9.61 -3.30 38.13
N ASP A 38 8.44 -3.69 37.60
CA ASP A 38 7.44 -2.79 37.00
C ASP A 38 8.00 -1.89 35.88
N VAL A 39 9.04 -2.34 35.16
CA VAL A 39 9.62 -1.59 34.04
C VAL A 39 8.98 -2.04 32.73
N GLN A 40 8.41 -1.10 31.96
CA GLN A 40 7.84 -1.40 30.64
C GLN A 40 8.92 -1.92 29.68
N VAL A 41 8.58 -2.91 28.83
CA VAL A 41 9.52 -3.55 27.90
C VAL A 41 8.90 -3.65 26.50
N MET A 42 9.73 -3.45 25.48
CA MET A 42 9.55 -3.96 24.12
C MET A 42 10.84 -4.70 23.71
N VAL A 43 10.72 -5.64 22.78
CA VAL A 43 11.82 -6.47 22.29
C VAL A 43 12.16 -6.07 20.85
N GLU A 44 13.44 -5.91 20.53
CA GLU A 44 13.89 -5.65 19.17
C GLU A 44 14.02 -6.96 18.39
N GLY A 45 13.91 -6.91 17.06
CA GLY A 45 13.90 -8.08 16.21
C GLY A 45 14.40 -7.82 14.79
N PRO A 46 14.48 -8.89 13.99
CA PRO A 46 15.48 -9.07 12.95
C PRO A 46 15.55 -8.00 11.85
N GLY A 47 16.71 -8.02 11.18
CA GLY A 47 17.04 -7.22 10.00
C GLY A 47 16.72 -7.92 8.67
N HIS A 48 17.52 -8.90 8.25
CA HIS A 48 17.37 -9.55 6.93
C HIS A 48 16.71 -10.92 7.06
N VAL A 49 15.51 -11.10 6.52
CA VAL A 49 14.72 -12.34 6.64
C VAL A 49 13.89 -12.56 5.38
N SER A 50 14.07 -13.72 4.74
CA SER A 50 13.26 -14.09 3.57
C SER A 50 11.80 -14.35 3.96
N MET A 51 10.86 -14.05 3.06
CA MET A 51 9.42 -13.99 3.39
C MET A 51 8.87 -15.25 4.06
N GLN A 52 9.30 -16.44 3.64
CA GLN A 52 8.84 -17.72 4.19
C GLN A 52 9.29 -17.96 5.64
N MET A 53 10.30 -17.22 6.12
CA MET A 53 10.86 -17.33 7.47
C MET A 53 10.32 -16.24 8.43
N ILE A 54 9.61 -15.23 7.93
CA ILE A 54 9.10 -14.11 8.74
C ILE A 54 8.10 -14.59 9.79
N LYS A 55 7.23 -15.55 9.45
CA LYS A 55 6.20 -16.02 10.37
C LYS A 55 6.79 -16.71 11.60
N GLU A 56 7.85 -17.50 11.42
CA GLU A 56 8.56 -18.16 12.52
C GLU A 56 9.13 -17.16 13.53
N ASN A 57 9.67 -16.03 13.05
CA ASN A 57 10.20 -14.97 13.94
C ASN A 57 9.11 -14.41 14.84
N MET A 58 7.93 -14.12 14.29
CA MET A 58 6.80 -13.60 15.07
C MET A 58 6.30 -14.65 16.06
N ASP A 59 6.15 -15.90 15.63
CA ASP A 59 5.64 -16.98 16.49
C ASP A 59 6.58 -17.24 17.68
N LYS A 60 7.90 -17.29 17.44
CA LYS A 60 8.90 -17.42 18.49
C LYS A 60 8.92 -16.23 19.43
N GLN A 61 8.78 -15.01 18.91
CA GLN A 61 8.76 -13.84 19.78
C GLN A 61 7.54 -13.84 20.72
N LEU A 62 6.35 -14.17 20.21
CA LEU A 62 5.15 -14.28 21.04
C LEU A 62 5.31 -15.36 22.12
N GLU A 63 5.87 -16.52 21.75
CA GLU A 63 6.10 -17.64 22.68
C GLU A 63 7.16 -17.32 23.74
N LYS A 64 8.30 -16.77 23.33
CA LYS A 64 9.48 -16.62 24.19
C LYS A 64 9.50 -15.32 24.98
N CYS A 65 8.83 -14.28 24.50
CA CYS A 65 8.83 -12.95 25.12
C CYS A 65 7.46 -12.58 25.70
N ASP A 66 6.59 -13.56 25.94
CA ASP A 66 5.29 -13.39 26.61
C ASP A 66 4.43 -12.27 26.01
N GLU A 67 4.36 -12.24 24.67
CA GLU A 67 3.62 -11.24 23.90
C GLU A 67 4.04 -9.77 24.14
N ALA A 68 5.26 -9.53 24.68
CA ALA A 68 5.79 -8.18 24.77
C ALA A 68 5.79 -7.48 23.40
N PRO A 69 5.60 -6.15 23.31
CA PRO A 69 5.62 -5.44 22.04
C PRO A 69 6.91 -5.71 21.26
N PHE A 70 6.77 -6.12 20.00
CA PHE A 70 7.90 -6.39 19.12
C PHE A 70 8.24 -5.17 18.26
N TYR A 71 9.54 -4.90 18.07
CA TYR A 71 10.08 -3.77 17.31
C TYR A 71 11.12 -4.23 16.29
N THR A 72 10.80 -4.23 14.99
CA THR A 72 11.68 -4.85 13.98
C THR A 72 12.31 -3.86 13.01
N LEU A 73 13.53 -4.16 12.52
CA LEU A 73 14.20 -3.42 11.45
C LEU A 73 13.85 -3.99 10.07
N GLY A 74 12.68 -3.61 9.54
CA GLY A 74 12.12 -4.25 8.35
C GLY A 74 11.21 -5.42 8.73
N PRO A 75 11.52 -6.68 8.34
CA PRO A 75 12.81 -7.12 7.81
C PRO A 75 12.99 -6.97 6.29
N LEU A 76 14.23 -6.84 5.82
CA LEU A 76 14.62 -6.90 4.41
C LEU A 76 14.38 -8.31 3.86
N THR A 77 13.59 -8.41 2.79
CA THR A 77 13.20 -9.70 2.20
C THR A 77 14.18 -10.24 1.17
N THR A 78 15.15 -9.42 0.74
CA THR A 78 16.20 -9.78 -0.20
C THR A 78 17.38 -8.81 -0.10
N ASP A 79 18.59 -9.31 -0.33
CA ASP A 79 19.85 -8.54 -0.19
C ASP A 79 20.33 -7.93 -1.51
N ILE A 80 19.66 -8.21 -2.63
CA ILE A 80 20.19 -7.95 -3.97
C ILE A 80 19.85 -6.56 -4.53
N ALA A 81 19.20 -5.70 -3.75
CA ALA A 81 18.68 -4.41 -4.21
C ALA A 81 19.08 -3.21 -3.33
N PRO A 82 20.40 -3.01 -3.06
CA PRO A 82 20.85 -1.77 -2.41
C PRO A 82 20.40 -0.56 -3.23
N ALA A 83 20.19 0.57 -2.57
CA ALA A 83 19.46 1.76 -3.06
C ALA A 83 17.92 1.63 -3.01
N TYR A 84 17.39 0.43 -2.82
CA TYR A 84 15.96 0.15 -2.78
C TYR A 84 15.53 -0.60 -1.51
N ASP A 85 16.35 -0.55 -0.45
CA ASP A 85 16.11 -1.34 0.77
C ASP A 85 14.86 -0.90 1.53
N HIS A 86 14.49 0.38 1.47
CA HIS A 86 13.17 0.84 1.91
C HIS A 86 11.98 0.09 1.27
N ILE A 87 12.14 -0.49 0.07
CA ILE A 87 11.13 -1.30 -0.61
C ILE A 87 11.28 -2.77 -0.20
N THR A 88 12.50 -3.31 -0.23
CA THR A 88 12.76 -4.72 0.14
C THR A 88 12.31 -5.00 1.57
N SER A 89 12.52 -4.03 2.47
CA SER A 89 12.13 -4.08 3.86
C SER A 89 10.65 -3.77 4.08
N ALA A 90 10.03 -2.89 3.30
CA ALA A 90 8.60 -2.58 3.44
C ALA A 90 7.72 -3.82 3.20
N ILE A 91 8.16 -4.74 2.34
CA ILE A 91 7.49 -6.03 2.12
C ILE A 91 7.48 -6.84 3.43
N GLY A 92 8.65 -7.03 4.04
CA GLY A 92 8.76 -7.80 5.28
C GLY A 92 8.10 -7.09 6.46
N ALA A 93 8.23 -5.76 6.53
CA ALA A 93 7.61 -4.93 7.55
C ALA A 93 6.07 -5.01 7.52
N ALA A 94 5.46 -5.01 6.33
CA ALA A 94 4.02 -5.22 6.20
C ALA A 94 3.60 -6.63 6.63
N MET A 95 4.38 -7.66 6.28
CA MET A 95 4.11 -9.05 6.69
C MET A 95 4.22 -9.25 8.20
N ILE A 96 5.33 -8.82 8.82
CA ILE A 96 5.54 -9.00 10.26
C ILE A 96 4.62 -8.09 11.08
N GLY A 97 4.32 -6.88 10.58
CA GLY A 97 3.30 -5.99 11.12
C GLY A 97 1.91 -6.63 11.10
N TRP A 98 1.56 -7.30 10.00
CA TRP A 98 0.33 -8.10 9.93
C TRP A 98 0.34 -9.25 10.94
N TYR A 99 1.46 -9.94 11.11
CA TYR A 99 1.56 -11.08 12.04
C TYR A 99 1.53 -10.69 13.53
N GLY A 100 1.74 -9.41 13.88
CA GLY A 100 1.58 -8.94 15.25
C GLY A 100 2.64 -7.96 15.73
N CYS A 101 3.64 -7.61 14.92
CA CYS A 101 4.67 -6.66 15.32
C CYS A 101 4.06 -5.28 15.66
N ALA A 102 4.51 -4.69 16.77
CA ALA A 102 3.92 -3.49 17.33
C ALA A 102 4.52 -2.20 16.76
N MET A 103 5.82 -2.21 16.43
CA MET A 103 6.52 -1.06 15.90
C MET A 103 7.51 -1.47 14.81
N LEU A 104 7.65 -0.65 13.76
CA LEU A 104 8.50 -0.94 12.61
C LEU A 104 9.57 0.14 12.49
N CYS A 105 10.85 -0.23 12.63
CA CYS A 105 11.96 0.66 12.35
C CYS A 105 12.11 0.80 10.85
N TYR A 106 11.99 2.03 10.37
CA TYR A 106 12.13 2.32 8.95
C TYR A 106 13.55 2.05 8.43
N VAL A 107 13.61 1.69 7.16
CA VAL A 107 14.86 1.55 6.39
C VAL A 107 14.81 2.57 5.27
N THR A 108 15.93 3.26 5.05
CA THR A 108 16.00 4.31 4.03
C THR A 108 16.44 3.74 2.68
N PRO A 109 16.24 4.46 1.56
CA PRO A 109 16.84 4.06 0.28
C PRO A 109 18.35 3.88 0.35
N LYS A 110 19.06 4.66 1.18
CA LYS A 110 20.52 4.63 1.30
C LYS A 110 21.07 3.62 2.31
N GLU A 111 20.22 2.77 2.88
CA GLU A 111 20.72 1.66 3.69
C GLU A 111 21.78 0.87 2.91
N HIS A 112 22.82 0.42 3.63
CA HIS A 112 24.01 -0.23 3.06
C HIS A 112 24.89 0.64 2.13
N LEU A 113 24.56 1.91 1.91
CA LEU A 113 25.27 2.80 0.98
C LEU A 113 25.82 4.07 1.63
N GLY A 114 25.13 4.63 2.63
CA GLY A 114 25.61 5.80 3.34
C GLY A 114 24.53 6.52 4.14
N LEU A 115 24.88 7.70 4.67
CA LEU A 115 23.94 8.48 5.48
C LEU A 115 22.78 9.04 4.63
N PRO A 116 21.53 8.90 5.10
CA PRO A 116 20.37 9.42 4.39
C PRO A 116 20.34 10.95 4.40
N ASN A 117 19.91 11.54 3.30
CA ASN A 117 19.56 12.96 3.22
C ASN A 117 18.07 13.17 3.55
N LYS A 118 17.60 14.42 3.47
CA LYS A 118 16.20 14.78 3.76
C LYS A 118 15.18 13.99 2.92
N GLU A 119 15.46 13.77 1.64
CA GLU A 119 14.55 13.06 0.75
C GLU A 119 14.55 11.55 1.06
N ASP A 120 15.70 10.97 1.34
CA ASP A 120 15.81 9.55 1.73
C ASP A 120 15.01 9.26 3.01
N VAL A 121 15.06 10.19 3.98
CA VAL A 121 14.24 10.11 5.20
C VAL A 121 12.75 10.18 4.87
N LYS A 122 12.32 11.11 4.00
CA LYS A 122 10.91 11.20 3.57
C LYS A 122 10.46 9.89 2.93
N GLN A 123 11.24 9.33 1.99
CA GLN A 123 10.89 8.09 1.28
C GLN A 123 10.80 6.90 2.24
N GLY A 124 11.75 6.73 3.16
CA GLY A 124 11.68 5.67 4.18
C GLY A 124 10.43 5.80 5.07
N LEU A 125 10.11 7.02 5.54
CA LEU A 125 8.93 7.25 6.38
C LEU A 125 7.62 6.99 5.62
N ILE A 126 7.52 7.39 4.35
CA ILE A 126 6.33 7.10 3.54
C ILE A 126 6.19 5.60 3.30
N ALA A 127 7.27 4.90 2.94
CA ALA A 127 7.26 3.46 2.73
C ALA A 127 6.78 2.70 3.97
N TYR A 128 7.25 3.08 5.16
CA TYR A 128 6.87 2.41 6.40
C TYR A 128 5.48 2.80 6.91
N LYS A 129 5.00 4.02 6.65
CA LYS A 129 3.58 4.35 6.88
C LYS A 129 2.65 3.51 6.00
N ILE A 130 3.05 3.23 4.76
CA ILE A 130 2.32 2.33 3.86
C ILE A 130 2.35 0.90 4.43
N ALA A 131 3.52 0.39 4.80
CA ALA A 131 3.67 -0.95 5.34
C ALA A 131 2.86 -1.16 6.63
N ALA A 132 2.93 -0.23 7.57
CA ALA A 132 2.16 -0.26 8.81
C ALA A 132 0.65 -0.26 8.55
N HIS A 133 0.17 0.64 7.68
CA HIS A 133 -1.24 0.71 7.30
C HIS A 133 -1.71 -0.57 6.58
N ALA A 134 -0.87 -1.15 5.71
CA ALA A 134 -1.16 -2.42 5.05
C ALA A 134 -1.27 -3.58 6.07
N GLY A 135 -0.40 -3.61 7.08
CA GLY A 135 -0.50 -4.53 8.21
C GLY A 135 -1.80 -4.34 9.01
N ASP A 136 -2.18 -3.10 9.30
CA ASP A 136 -3.44 -2.78 10.00
C ASP A 136 -4.69 -3.18 9.20
N LEU A 137 -4.68 -3.00 7.88
CA LEU A 137 -5.74 -3.51 7.00
C LEU A 137 -5.82 -5.03 7.05
N ALA A 138 -4.70 -5.73 6.95
CA ALA A 138 -4.64 -7.18 7.00
C ALA A 138 -5.07 -7.76 8.36
N LYS A 139 -4.83 -7.01 9.44
CA LYS A 139 -5.33 -7.30 10.81
C LYS A 139 -6.82 -7.02 10.97
N GLY A 140 -7.44 -6.30 10.04
CA GLY A 140 -8.82 -5.84 10.19
C GLY A 140 -9.01 -4.78 11.27
N HIS A 141 -7.99 -3.92 11.51
CA HIS A 141 -8.09 -2.87 12.51
C HIS A 141 -9.30 -1.95 12.23
N PRO A 142 -10.19 -1.69 13.20
CA PRO A 142 -11.53 -1.13 12.93
C PRO A 142 -11.56 0.18 12.14
N ALA A 143 -10.54 1.03 12.31
CA ALA A 143 -10.46 2.33 11.65
C ALA A 143 -9.65 2.34 10.34
N ALA A 144 -8.87 1.29 10.04
CA ALA A 144 -7.93 1.32 8.92
C ALA A 144 -8.65 1.45 7.57
N GLN A 145 -9.67 0.60 7.36
CA GLN A 145 -10.43 0.54 6.11
C GLN A 145 -11.13 1.86 5.72
N ILE A 146 -11.43 2.72 6.70
CA ILE A 146 -12.14 4.00 6.46
C ILE A 146 -11.33 4.91 5.54
N ARG A 147 -10.00 4.97 5.74
CA ARG A 147 -9.11 5.81 4.94
C ARG A 147 -9.11 5.36 3.47
N ASP A 148 -8.91 4.07 3.22
CA ASP A 148 -8.94 3.47 1.88
C ASP A 148 -10.26 3.69 1.18
N ASN A 149 -11.37 3.48 1.88
CA ASN A 149 -12.70 3.64 1.32
C ASN A 149 -12.99 5.11 0.97
N THR A 150 -12.56 6.05 1.81
CA THR A 150 -12.78 7.49 1.58
C THR A 150 -11.94 7.99 0.41
N LEU A 151 -10.67 7.58 0.32
CA LEU A 151 -9.81 7.90 -0.82
C LEU A 151 -10.33 7.25 -2.11
N SER A 152 -10.73 5.98 -2.05
CA SER A 152 -11.29 5.25 -3.21
C SER A 152 -12.59 5.87 -3.70
N LYS A 153 -13.44 6.34 -2.79
CA LYS A 153 -14.65 7.09 -3.14
C LYS A 153 -14.30 8.41 -3.83
N ALA A 154 -13.35 9.18 -3.29
CA ALA A 154 -12.89 10.41 -3.93
C ALA A 154 -12.34 10.16 -5.34
N ARG A 155 -11.59 9.07 -5.52
CA ARG A 155 -11.07 8.62 -6.81
C ARG A 155 -12.18 8.29 -7.81
N PHE A 156 -13.17 7.50 -7.40
CA PHE A 156 -14.28 7.10 -8.28
C PHE A 156 -15.18 8.29 -8.66
N GLU A 157 -15.34 9.25 -7.76
CA GLU A 157 -16.14 10.48 -7.97
C GLU A 157 -15.32 11.60 -8.65
N PHE A 158 -14.07 11.35 -9.03
CA PHE A 158 -13.16 12.32 -9.64
C PHE A 158 -12.95 13.60 -8.81
N ARG A 159 -13.04 13.48 -7.47
CA ARG A 159 -12.71 14.54 -6.52
C ARG A 159 -11.20 14.59 -6.31
N TRP A 160 -10.47 15.08 -7.31
CA TRP A 160 -9.01 15.03 -7.37
C TRP A 160 -8.32 15.65 -6.15
N GLU A 161 -8.73 16.85 -5.74
CA GLU A 161 -8.15 17.53 -4.58
C GLU A 161 -8.35 16.72 -3.29
N ASP A 162 -9.54 16.14 -3.09
CA ASP A 162 -9.80 15.27 -1.94
C ASP A 162 -8.94 14.01 -1.99
N GLN A 163 -8.78 13.41 -3.17
CA GLN A 163 -7.90 12.25 -3.36
C GLN A 163 -6.45 12.57 -2.99
N PHE A 164 -5.92 13.73 -3.40
CA PHE A 164 -4.56 14.14 -3.04
C PHE A 164 -4.43 14.35 -1.53
N ASN A 165 -5.34 15.12 -0.94
CA ASN A 165 -5.31 15.47 0.49
C ASN A 165 -5.44 14.25 1.41
N LEU A 166 -6.14 13.20 0.96
CA LEU A 166 -6.27 11.94 1.71
C LEU A 166 -5.04 11.02 1.58
N GLY A 167 -4.19 11.26 0.57
CA GLY A 167 -2.95 10.52 0.35
C GLY A 167 -1.97 10.64 1.52
N LEU A 168 -1.01 9.72 1.61
CA LEU A 168 0.04 9.76 2.65
C LEU A 168 1.09 10.84 2.41
N ASP A 169 1.20 11.29 1.16
CA ASP A 169 2.05 12.38 0.69
C ASP A 169 1.30 13.24 -0.36
N PRO A 170 0.44 14.17 0.09
CA PRO A 170 -0.43 14.95 -0.80
C PRO A 170 0.32 15.78 -1.84
N GLU A 171 1.48 16.34 -1.48
CA GLU A 171 2.29 17.16 -2.37
C GLU A 171 2.76 16.36 -3.60
N THR A 172 3.30 15.17 -3.36
CA THR A 172 3.77 14.27 -4.43
C THR A 172 2.60 13.75 -5.27
N ALA A 173 1.47 13.40 -4.64
CA ALA A 173 0.28 12.94 -5.38
C ALA A 173 -0.23 14.01 -6.36
N LYS A 174 -0.26 15.28 -5.92
CA LYS A 174 -0.65 16.40 -6.76
C LYS A 174 0.39 16.67 -7.85
N SER A 175 1.68 16.67 -7.53
CA SER A 175 2.73 16.96 -8.51
C SER A 175 2.73 15.96 -9.67
N PHE A 176 2.60 14.67 -9.39
CA PHE A 176 2.58 13.63 -10.44
C PHE A 176 1.37 13.74 -11.38
N HIS A 177 0.22 14.16 -10.87
CA HIS A 177 -0.93 14.46 -11.72
C HIS A 177 -0.63 15.68 -12.62
N ASP A 178 -0.08 16.74 -12.02
CA ASP A 178 0.10 18.04 -12.67
C ASP A 178 1.25 18.08 -13.67
N GLU A 179 2.18 17.11 -13.63
CA GLU A 179 3.20 16.90 -14.66
C GLU A 179 2.59 16.77 -16.07
N THR A 180 1.37 16.22 -16.17
CA THR A 180 0.68 16.02 -17.45
C THR A 180 -0.60 16.82 -17.60
N LEU A 181 -1.29 17.13 -16.49
CA LEU A 181 -2.56 17.84 -16.48
C LEU A 181 -2.56 19.01 -15.45
N PRO A 182 -1.73 20.04 -15.66
CA PRO A 182 -1.49 21.09 -14.66
C PRO A 182 -2.66 22.06 -14.46
N LYS A 183 -3.59 22.15 -15.43
CA LYS A 183 -4.68 23.14 -15.38
C LYS A 183 -5.68 22.79 -14.27
N ASP A 184 -6.19 23.80 -13.56
CA ASP A 184 -7.22 23.61 -12.53
C ASP A 184 -8.47 22.89 -13.06
N SER A 185 -8.82 23.12 -14.32
CA SER A 185 -9.93 22.41 -14.99
C SER A 185 -9.75 20.88 -15.04
N ALA A 186 -8.51 20.38 -14.94
CA ALA A 186 -8.24 18.95 -14.88
C ALA A 186 -8.59 18.34 -13.51
N LYS A 187 -8.63 19.14 -12.43
CA LYS A 187 -9.01 18.69 -11.07
C LYS A 187 -10.49 18.38 -10.91
N VAL A 188 -11.28 18.68 -11.93
CA VAL A 188 -12.70 18.30 -12.03
C VAL A 188 -12.96 17.39 -13.24
N ALA A 189 -11.90 16.93 -13.93
CA ALA A 189 -12.04 16.09 -15.10
C ALA A 189 -12.33 14.63 -14.71
N HIS A 190 -13.25 14.00 -15.44
CA HIS A 190 -13.58 12.58 -15.25
C HIS A 190 -12.58 11.63 -15.94
N PHE A 191 -11.28 11.95 -15.90
CA PHE A 191 -10.19 11.15 -16.44
C PHE A 191 -8.83 11.70 -15.99
N CYS A 192 -7.78 10.89 -16.11
CA CYS A 192 -6.39 11.33 -16.07
C CYS A 192 -5.69 11.07 -17.41
N SER A 193 -4.42 11.47 -17.51
CA SER A 193 -3.60 11.28 -18.71
C SER A 193 -3.38 9.82 -19.10
N MET A 194 -3.46 8.87 -18.14
CA MET A 194 -3.24 7.45 -18.39
C MET A 194 -4.20 6.84 -19.43
N CYS A 195 -5.50 7.13 -19.31
CA CYS A 195 -6.54 6.56 -20.20
C CYS A 195 -7.21 7.63 -21.07
N GLY A 196 -7.05 8.91 -20.73
CA GLY A 196 -7.73 10.01 -21.39
C GLY A 196 -9.26 9.97 -21.24
N PRO A 197 -9.97 10.91 -21.90
CA PRO A 197 -11.38 11.15 -21.68
C PRO A 197 -12.33 10.05 -22.21
N LYS A 198 -11.84 9.17 -23.09
CA LYS A 198 -12.67 8.17 -23.80
C LYS A 198 -12.54 6.77 -23.20
N PHE A 199 -11.43 6.44 -22.55
CA PHE A 199 -11.13 5.08 -22.11
C PHE A 199 -10.97 4.96 -20.58
N CYS A 200 -11.29 6.01 -19.83
CA CYS A 200 -11.31 5.93 -18.38
C CYS A 200 -12.39 4.96 -17.90
N SER A 201 -11.98 3.86 -17.28
CA SER A 201 -12.86 2.79 -16.79
C SER A 201 -13.88 3.27 -15.76
N MET A 202 -13.49 4.16 -14.85
CA MET A 202 -14.38 4.71 -13.82
C MET A 202 -15.47 5.60 -14.42
N LYS A 203 -15.12 6.41 -15.42
CA LYS A 203 -16.07 7.25 -16.15
C LYS A 203 -17.09 6.41 -16.90
N ILE A 204 -16.63 5.40 -17.64
CA ILE A 204 -17.50 4.46 -18.35
C ILE A 204 -18.44 3.76 -17.35
N SER A 205 -17.92 3.33 -16.20
CA SER A 205 -18.73 2.70 -15.14
C SER A 205 -19.80 3.66 -14.59
N GLN A 206 -19.48 4.95 -14.43
CA GLN A 206 -20.43 5.96 -14.00
C GLN A 206 -21.53 6.19 -15.05
N GLU A 207 -21.15 6.32 -16.33
CA GLU A 207 -22.10 6.48 -17.44
C GLU A 207 -23.07 5.28 -17.53
N VAL A 208 -22.58 4.06 -17.36
CA VAL A 208 -23.40 2.84 -17.33
C VAL A 208 -24.36 2.84 -16.13
N ARG A 209 -23.89 3.23 -14.94
CA ARG A 209 -24.75 3.32 -13.74
C ARG A 209 -25.83 4.38 -13.89
N ASP A 210 -25.50 5.52 -14.48
CA ASP A 210 -26.44 6.61 -14.69
C ASP A 210 -27.48 6.25 -15.77
N PHE A 211 -27.07 5.53 -16.81
CA PHE A 211 -27.98 4.95 -17.80
C PHE A 211 -28.95 3.96 -17.15
N ALA A 212 -28.44 3.01 -16.35
CA ALA A 212 -29.27 2.02 -15.66
C ALA A 212 -30.29 2.66 -14.70
N LYS A 213 -29.89 3.69 -13.95
CA LYS A 213 -30.79 4.44 -13.05
C LYS A 213 -31.89 5.20 -13.80
N LYS A 214 -31.58 5.75 -14.98
CA LYS A 214 -32.58 6.47 -15.79
C LYS A 214 -33.60 5.54 -16.42
N ASN A 215 -33.24 4.28 -16.66
CA ASN A 215 -34.09 3.33 -17.38
C ASN A 215 -34.84 2.35 -16.47
N ASP A 216 -34.63 2.39 -15.14
CA ASP A 216 -35.36 1.76 -14.00
C ASP A 216 -35.89 0.30 -14.12
N LYS A 217 -35.69 -0.40 -15.24
CA LYS A 217 -36.22 -1.74 -15.55
C LYS A 217 -35.42 -2.45 -16.66
N ILE A 218 -34.11 -2.64 -16.47
CA ILE A 218 -33.38 -3.59 -17.32
C ILE A 218 -33.56 -4.99 -16.71
N THR A 219 -34.60 -5.71 -17.14
CA THR A 219 -34.62 -7.18 -17.10
C THR A 219 -33.83 -7.71 -18.30
N HIS A 220 -33.39 -8.98 -18.30
CA HIS A 220 -32.66 -9.55 -19.44
C HIS A 220 -33.36 -9.35 -20.81
N THR A 221 -34.68 -9.17 -20.81
CA THR A 221 -35.51 -8.97 -22.01
C THR A 221 -35.43 -7.54 -22.58
N THR A 222 -35.30 -6.50 -21.74
CA THR A 222 -35.17 -5.10 -22.21
C THR A 222 -33.79 -4.76 -22.74
N GLN A 223 -32.77 -5.58 -22.43
CA GLN A 223 -31.39 -5.36 -22.87
C GLN A 223 -31.21 -5.52 -24.39
N GLN A 224 -31.92 -6.45 -25.04
CA GLN A 224 -31.81 -6.66 -26.50
C GLN A 224 -32.42 -5.51 -27.30
N GLU A 225 -33.58 -5.00 -26.90
CA GLU A 225 -34.25 -3.89 -27.59
C GLU A 225 -33.45 -2.58 -27.47
N GLU A 226 -32.83 -2.33 -26.31
CA GLU A 226 -31.96 -1.17 -26.11
C GLU A 226 -30.65 -1.28 -26.91
N ILE A 227 -30.06 -2.48 -27.02
CA ILE A 227 -28.89 -2.72 -27.87
C ILE A 227 -29.24 -2.50 -29.34
N GLU A 228 -30.35 -3.05 -29.82
CA GLU A 228 -30.82 -2.89 -31.20
C GLU A 228 -31.02 -1.40 -31.53
N LYS A 229 -31.66 -0.65 -30.61
CA LYS A 229 -31.88 0.79 -30.76
C LYS A 229 -30.56 1.57 -30.75
N GLY A 230 -29.63 1.26 -29.84
CA GLY A 230 -28.32 1.89 -29.78
C GLY A 230 -27.48 1.62 -31.05
N LEU A 231 -27.57 0.41 -31.61
CA LEU A 231 -26.94 0.06 -32.89
C LEU A 231 -27.57 0.81 -34.05
N GLN A 232 -28.91 0.98 -34.08
CA GLN A 232 -29.61 1.79 -35.08
C GLN A 232 -29.19 3.26 -35.00
N ASP A 233 -29.08 3.82 -33.80
CA ASP A 233 -28.64 5.20 -33.59
C ASP A 233 -27.19 5.40 -34.07
N LYS A 234 -26.29 4.46 -33.75
CA LYS A 234 -24.90 4.49 -34.25
C LYS A 234 -24.81 4.30 -35.76
N ALA A 235 -25.66 3.46 -36.34
CA ALA A 235 -25.75 3.29 -37.80
C ALA A 235 -26.24 4.58 -38.48
N LYS A 236 -27.20 5.29 -37.88
CA LYS A 236 -27.66 6.60 -38.35
C LYS A 236 -26.55 7.64 -38.23
N GLU A 237 -25.89 7.73 -37.08
CA GLU A 237 -24.75 8.62 -36.85
C GLU A 237 -23.63 8.37 -37.87
N PHE A 238 -23.32 7.10 -38.17
CA PHE A 238 -22.32 6.72 -39.17
C PHE A 238 -22.71 7.20 -40.58
N LYS A 239 -23.97 7.01 -40.98
CA LYS A 239 -24.50 7.49 -42.27
C LYS A 239 -24.45 9.02 -42.36
N GLU A 240 -24.88 9.72 -41.32
CA GLU A 240 -24.83 11.19 -41.24
C GLU A 240 -23.39 11.71 -41.30
N LYS A 241 -22.45 10.94 -40.75
CA LYS A 241 -21.00 11.19 -40.81
C LYS A 241 -20.36 10.80 -42.14
N GLY A 242 -21.16 10.55 -43.18
CA GLY A 242 -20.70 10.27 -44.54
C GLY A 242 -20.36 8.81 -44.81
N ALA A 243 -20.67 7.89 -43.88
CA ALA A 243 -20.38 6.46 -43.99
C ALA A 243 -18.90 6.13 -44.24
N ILE A 244 -17.99 6.96 -43.71
CA ILE A 244 -16.54 6.80 -43.84
C ILE A 244 -15.99 6.15 -42.57
N ILE A 245 -15.41 4.96 -42.69
CA ILE A 245 -14.81 4.21 -41.58
C ILE A 245 -13.53 4.89 -41.09
N TYR A 246 -12.70 5.38 -42.00
CA TYR A 246 -11.43 6.03 -41.70
C TYR A 246 -11.43 7.46 -42.21
N ARG A 247 -11.54 8.42 -41.30
CA ARG A 247 -11.39 9.84 -41.63
C ARG A 247 -9.92 10.21 -41.58
N LYS A 248 -9.43 10.91 -42.62
CA LYS A 248 -8.15 11.62 -42.51
C LYS A 248 -8.29 12.68 -41.41
N ILE A 249 -7.36 12.65 -40.47
CA ILE A 249 -7.20 13.69 -39.43
C ILE A 249 -6.62 14.93 -40.11
#